data_AF-A0A497EE93-F1
#
_entry.id   AF-A0A497EE93-F1
#
_cell.length_a   1.000
_cell.length_b   1.000
_cell.length_c   1.000
_cell.angle_alpha   90.00
_cell.angle_beta   90.00
_cell.angle_gamma   90.00
#
_symmetry.space_group_name_H-M   'P 1'
#
loop_
_entity.id
_entity.type
_entity.pdbx_description
1 polymer ?
#
loop_
_entity_poly.entity_id
_entity_poly.type
_entity_poly.pdbx_seq_one_letter_code
_entity_poly.pdbx_strand_id
1 'polypeptide(L)'
;MKKNTTAGILALVGLMALAGWGIAGPAENPAAHPEVEGAFTPDACEVCHQEVTPEVHSEWYDSKHGLLNVKCFVCHGSTGNDFSTNPGADRCVGCHADQVETMAAPFMKDKGCFTCHPAHALMAHLPVAVEGGDK
;
A
#
# COMPACT_ATOMS: atom_id res chain seq x y z
N MET A 1 66.88 -41.42 5.30
CA MET A 1 66.16 -42.64 5.74
C MET A 1 64.81 -42.22 6.32
N LYS A 2 63.70 -42.53 5.62
CA LYS A 2 62.55 -43.36 6.10
C LYS A 2 61.80 -42.75 7.32
N LYS A 3 60.52 -42.34 7.28
CA LYS A 3 59.38 -42.66 6.40
C LYS A 3 58.34 -41.53 6.44
N ASN A 4 57.81 -41.26 5.27
CA ASN A 4 56.53 -40.68 4.90
C ASN A 4 55.37 -41.62 5.23
N THR A 5 54.28 -41.10 5.82
CA THR A 5 52.95 -41.73 5.78
C THR A 5 51.87 -40.66 5.66
N THR A 6 51.47 -40.42 4.41
CA THR A 6 50.13 -39.99 4.00
C THR A 6 49.11 -41.05 4.40
N ALA A 7 48.15 -40.70 5.27
CA ALA A 7 46.87 -41.38 5.50
C ALA A 7 46.03 -40.44 6.36
N GLY A 8 44.78 -40.10 6.09
CA GLY A 8 43.90 -40.41 4.98
C GLY A 8 42.83 -39.31 4.97
N ILE A 9 42.67 -38.66 3.82
CA ILE A 9 41.44 -37.99 3.45
C ILE A 9 40.40 -39.10 3.33
N LEU A 10 39.27 -38.99 4.05
CA LEU A 10 37.95 -39.61 3.80
C LEU A 10 37.27 -40.00 5.13
N ALA A 11 36.59 -39.04 5.75
CA ALA A 11 35.31 -39.24 6.46
C ALA A 11 34.82 -37.92 7.09
N LEU A 12 34.66 -36.87 6.28
CA LEU A 12 34.00 -35.61 6.68
C LEU A 12 32.67 -35.40 5.97
N VAL A 13 32.00 -36.48 5.55
CA VAL A 13 30.68 -36.41 4.90
C VAL A 13 29.81 -37.50 5.47
N GLY A 14 29.08 -37.19 6.54
CA GLY A 14 28.17 -38.18 7.12
C GLY A 14 27.48 -37.80 8.42
N LEU A 15 27.24 -36.50 8.71
CA LEU A 15 26.28 -36.13 9.76
C LEU A 15 25.82 -34.64 9.70
N MET A 16 25.42 -34.12 8.54
CA MET A 16 24.70 -32.85 8.46
C MET A 16 23.66 -32.88 7.32
N ALA A 17 22.69 -33.78 7.45
CA ALA A 17 21.56 -33.88 6.51
C ALA A 17 20.21 -33.69 7.22
N LEU A 18 20.12 -32.80 8.21
CA LEU A 18 18.86 -32.48 8.91
C LEU A 18 18.72 -30.98 9.29
N ALA A 19 19.29 -30.06 8.51
CA ALA A 19 19.08 -28.62 8.72
C ALA A 19 18.86 -27.88 7.39
N GLY A 20 17.98 -28.43 6.56
CA GLY A 20 17.31 -27.68 5.50
C GLY A 20 15.97 -27.18 6.00
N TRP A 21 15.97 -26.39 7.09
CA TRP A 21 14.82 -25.55 7.40
C TRP A 21 14.71 -24.50 6.31
N GLY A 22 14.00 -24.83 5.24
CA GLY A 22 13.27 -23.82 4.50
C GLY A 22 12.18 -23.30 5.44
N ILE A 23 12.51 -22.30 6.25
CA ILE A 23 11.50 -21.36 6.72
C ILE A 23 10.97 -20.69 5.45
N ALA A 24 9.94 -21.28 4.86
CA ALA A 24 9.04 -20.51 4.03
C ALA A 24 8.52 -19.42 4.95
N GLY A 25 9.00 -18.19 4.75
CA GLY A 25 8.36 -17.02 5.34
C GLY A 25 6.88 -17.05 4.96
N PRO A 26 6.00 -16.45 5.78
CA PRO A 26 4.60 -16.33 5.40
C PRO A 26 4.53 -15.76 3.99
N ALA A 27 3.84 -16.46 3.09
CA ALA A 27 3.57 -15.95 1.76
C ALA A 27 2.86 -14.60 1.96
N GLU A 28 3.51 -13.53 1.56
CA GLU A 28 2.90 -12.21 1.50
C GLU A 28 1.62 -12.34 0.65
N ASN A 29 0.48 -11.97 1.23
CA ASN A 29 -0.77 -11.99 0.49
C ASN A 29 -0.65 -10.95 -0.63
N PRO A 30 -0.69 -11.33 -1.92
CA PRO A 30 -0.54 -10.38 -3.03
C PRO A 30 -1.70 -9.36 -3.11
N ALA A 31 -2.72 -9.54 -2.27
CA ALA A 31 -3.86 -8.64 -2.12
C ALA A 31 -3.63 -7.51 -1.11
N ALA A 32 -2.63 -7.59 -0.22
CA ALA A 32 -2.35 -6.56 0.78
C ALA A 32 -1.32 -5.53 0.28
N HIS A 33 -1.44 -4.27 0.69
CA HIS A 33 -0.36 -3.31 0.48
C HIS A 33 0.89 -3.81 1.23
N PRO A 34 2.09 -3.79 0.61
CA PRO A 34 3.30 -4.25 1.28
C PRO A 34 3.57 -3.45 2.54
N GLU A 35 4.01 -4.12 3.60
CA GLU A 35 4.51 -3.44 4.79
C GLU A 35 5.76 -2.66 4.39
N VAL A 36 5.72 -1.34 4.50
CA VAL A 36 6.82 -0.45 4.17
C VAL A 36 7.71 -0.31 5.41
N GLU A 37 8.73 -1.17 5.52
CA GLU A 37 9.75 -1.05 6.57
C GLU A 37 10.76 0.06 6.23
N GLY A 38 11.22 0.81 7.25
CA GLY A 38 12.35 1.74 7.12
C GLY A 38 11.98 3.23 7.03
N ALA A 39 12.67 3.98 6.15
CA ALA A 39 12.61 5.45 6.07
C ALA A 39 11.34 5.99 5.38
N PHE A 40 10.44 5.13 4.93
CA PHE A 40 9.21 5.51 4.26
C PHE A 40 8.08 5.61 5.27
N THR A 41 7.46 6.79 5.35
CA THR A 41 6.24 6.96 6.14
C THR A 41 5.08 6.25 5.43
N PRO A 42 4.17 5.57 6.14
CA PRO A 42 2.98 4.92 5.55
C PRO A 42 2.13 5.82 4.64
N ASP A 43 2.29 7.14 4.79
CA ASP A 43 1.57 8.18 4.09
C ASP A 43 2.29 8.73 2.83
N ALA A 44 3.48 8.23 2.51
CA ALA A 44 4.28 8.66 1.35
C ALA A 44 4.03 7.77 0.11
N CYS A 45 2.77 7.66 -0.29
CA CYS A 45 2.32 6.76 -1.35
C CYS A 45 3.01 7.04 -2.70
N GLU A 46 3.31 8.30 -3.00
CA GLU A 46 3.87 8.74 -4.27
C GLU A 46 5.26 8.16 -4.56
N VAL A 47 6.02 7.83 -3.50
CA VAL A 47 7.40 7.33 -3.62
C VAL A 47 7.47 6.09 -4.51
N CYS A 48 6.56 5.13 -4.26
CA CYS A 48 6.46 3.92 -5.05
C CYS A 48 5.50 4.10 -6.21
N HIS A 49 4.37 4.80 -6.00
CA HIS A 49 3.31 4.88 -7.01
C HIS A 49 3.65 5.77 -8.22
N GLN A 50 4.68 6.63 -8.15
CA GLN A 50 5.23 7.28 -9.34
C GLN A 50 5.87 6.28 -10.33
N GLU A 51 6.29 5.10 -9.85
CA GLU A 51 6.89 4.04 -10.68
C GLU A 51 5.90 2.90 -10.94
N VAL A 52 5.11 2.51 -9.93
CA VAL A 52 4.18 1.37 -9.99
C VAL A 52 2.90 1.71 -10.74
N THR A 53 2.41 2.96 -10.61
CA THR A 53 1.19 3.45 -11.28
C THR A 53 1.42 4.87 -11.83
N PRO A 54 2.36 5.02 -12.78
CA PRO A 54 2.83 6.34 -13.23
C PRO A 54 1.71 7.20 -13.83
N GLU A 55 0.72 6.60 -14.49
CA GLU A 55 -0.41 7.32 -15.07
C GLU A 55 -1.29 7.95 -13.98
N VAL A 56 -1.63 7.18 -12.93
CA VAL A 56 -2.41 7.67 -11.78
C VAL A 56 -1.66 8.75 -11.03
N HIS A 57 -0.35 8.54 -10.81
CA HIS A 57 0.50 9.55 -10.19
C HIS A 57 0.52 10.84 -11.02
N SER A 58 0.64 10.76 -12.35
CA SER A 58 0.61 11.93 -13.22
C SER A 58 -0.74 12.66 -13.16
N GLU A 59 -1.85 11.92 -13.21
CA GLU A 59 -3.20 12.51 -13.08
C GLU A 59 -3.36 13.28 -11.78
N TRP A 60 -2.90 12.72 -10.66
CA TRP A 60 -2.89 13.43 -9.38
C TRP A 60 -1.93 14.63 -9.42
N TYR A 61 -0.68 14.43 -9.82
CA TYR A 61 0.38 15.43 -9.83
C TYR A 61 0.00 16.67 -10.65
N ASP A 62 -0.64 16.46 -11.81
CA ASP A 62 -1.09 17.53 -12.71
C ASP A 62 -2.44 18.15 -12.28
N SER A 63 -3.15 17.55 -11.33
CA SER A 63 -4.40 18.07 -10.78
C SER A 63 -4.17 19.28 -9.86
N LYS A 64 -5.24 20.01 -9.54
CA LYS A 64 -5.16 21.12 -8.56
C LYS A 64 -4.72 20.65 -7.16
N HIS A 65 -5.06 19.43 -6.76
CA HIS A 65 -4.64 18.87 -5.48
C HIS A 65 -3.15 18.50 -5.49
N GLY A 66 -2.64 17.89 -6.56
CA GLY A 66 -1.22 17.57 -6.71
C GLY A 66 -0.34 18.83 -6.80
N LEU A 67 -0.77 19.84 -7.56
CA LEU A 67 -0.06 21.13 -7.66
C LEU A 67 0.07 21.86 -6.32
N LEU A 68 -0.85 21.62 -5.39
CA LEU A 68 -0.80 22.15 -4.02
C LEU A 68 -0.22 21.16 -3.01
N ASN A 69 0.32 20.04 -3.50
CA ASN A 69 0.94 18.97 -2.71
C ASN A 69 0.00 18.37 -1.65
N VAL A 70 -1.31 18.33 -1.94
CA VAL A 70 -2.29 17.60 -1.12
C VAL A 70 -2.04 16.11 -1.33
N LYS A 71 -1.53 15.47 -0.29
CA LYS A 71 -1.07 14.07 -0.32
C LYS A 71 -2.23 13.09 -0.45
N CYS A 72 -1.95 11.91 -1.00
CA CYS A 72 -2.94 10.87 -1.30
C CYS A 72 -3.79 10.52 -0.06
N PHE A 73 -3.13 10.34 1.09
CA PHE A 73 -3.78 9.95 2.35
C PHE A 73 -4.79 10.98 2.89
N VAL A 74 -4.70 12.25 2.47
CA VAL A 74 -5.66 13.29 2.90
C VAL A 74 -7.08 12.90 2.47
N CYS A 75 -7.21 12.37 1.25
CA CYS A 75 -8.48 11.88 0.74
C CYS A 75 -8.66 10.38 0.99
N HIS A 76 -7.61 9.60 0.75
CA HIS A 76 -7.70 8.15 0.71
C HIS A 76 -7.42 7.45 2.05
N GLY A 77 -6.89 8.13 3.06
CA GLY A 77 -6.45 7.50 4.31
C GLY A 77 -5.07 6.84 4.22
N SER A 78 -4.58 6.32 5.34
CA SER A 78 -3.32 5.58 5.41
C SER A 78 -3.46 4.17 4.80
N THR A 79 -2.37 3.40 4.75
CA THR A 79 -2.42 1.97 4.35
C THR A 79 -3.10 1.05 5.38
N GLY A 80 -3.59 1.61 6.50
CA GLY A 80 -4.33 0.89 7.54
C GLY A 80 -5.84 0.80 7.28
N ASN A 81 -6.61 0.74 8.37
CA ASN A 81 -8.06 0.52 8.30
C ASN A 81 -8.86 1.74 7.81
N ASP A 82 -8.26 2.92 7.71
CA ASP A 82 -8.93 4.15 7.29
C ASP A 82 -8.85 4.39 5.77
N PHE A 83 -8.28 3.43 5.02
CA PHE A 83 -8.16 3.52 3.57
C PHE A 83 -9.53 3.51 2.87
N SER A 84 -9.72 4.38 1.87
CA SER A 84 -10.88 4.37 0.97
C SER A 84 -10.47 4.64 -0.47
N THR A 85 -10.88 3.77 -1.41
CA THR A 85 -10.69 4.00 -2.86
C THR A 85 -11.61 5.09 -3.41
N ASN A 86 -12.73 5.34 -2.75
CA ASN A 86 -13.71 6.35 -3.14
C ASN A 86 -14.07 7.21 -1.92
N PRO A 87 -13.31 8.29 -1.66
CA PRO A 87 -13.51 9.16 -0.52
C PRO A 87 -14.92 9.81 -0.50
N GLY A 88 -15.53 9.84 0.68
CA GLY A 88 -16.75 10.61 0.92
C GLY A 88 -16.49 12.11 1.04
N ALA A 89 -17.58 12.88 1.08
CA ALA A 89 -17.52 14.34 1.24
C ALA A 89 -16.88 14.80 2.58
N ASP A 90 -16.83 13.91 3.58
CA ASP A 90 -16.17 14.12 4.86
C ASP A 90 -14.67 14.42 4.70
N ARG A 91 -14.02 13.84 3.68
CA ARG A 91 -12.60 14.10 3.38
C ARG A 91 -12.37 15.46 2.72
N CYS A 92 -13.44 16.07 2.19
CA CYS A 92 -13.38 17.36 1.50
C CYS A 92 -13.65 18.54 2.45
N VAL A 93 -14.44 18.34 3.51
CA VAL A 93 -15.00 19.43 4.34
C VAL A 93 -13.96 20.33 4.98
N GLY A 94 -12.77 19.80 5.29
CA GLY A 94 -11.67 20.57 5.90
C GLY A 94 -11.19 21.73 5.02
N CYS A 95 -11.33 21.63 3.70
CA CYS A 95 -10.92 22.65 2.74
C CYS A 95 -12.10 23.20 1.89
N HIS A 96 -13.17 22.42 1.74
CA HIS A 96 -14.30 22.68 0.85
C HIS A 96 -15.64 22.74 1.60
N ALA A 97 -15.67 23.36 2.79
CA ALA A 97 -16.85 23.39 3.67
C ALA A 97 -18.12 23.89 2.94
N ASP A 98 -18.02 25.02 2.25
CA ASP A 98 -19.15 25.62 1.52
C ASP A 98 -19.67 24.70 0.41
N GLN A 99 -18.78 24.02 -0.32
CA GLN A 99 -19.20 23.07 -1.37
C GLN A 99 -19.86 21.83 -0.78
N VAL A 100 -19.33 21.31 0.34
CA VAL A 100 -19.92 20.16 1.03
C VAL A 100 -21.31 20.48 1.56
N GLU A 101 -21.56 21.70 2.05
CA GLU A 101 -22.89 22.13 2.48
C GLU A 101 -23.92 22.05 1.34
N THR A 102 -23.51 22.37 0.10
CA THR A 102 -24.41 22.25 -1.06
C THR A 102 -24.83 20.82 -1.39
N MET A 103 -24.15 19.80 -0.87
CA MET A 103 -24.52 18.39 -1.06
C MET A 103 -25.87 18.03 -0.41
N ALA A 104 -26.34 18.82 0.55
CA ALA A 104 -27.67 18.63 1.15
C ALA A 104 -28.83 19.04 0.21
N ALA A 105 -28.54 19.72 -0.91
CA ALA A 105 -29.55 20.19 -1.83
C ALA A 105 -30.28 19.03 -2.55
N PRO A 106 -31.59 19.15 -2.85
CA PRO A 106 -32.35 18.06 -3.47
C PRO A 106 -31.78 17.55 -4.80
N PHE A 107 -31.14 18.41 -5.60
CA PHE A 107 -30.55 18.02 -6.88
C PHE A 107 -29.26 17.19 -6.73
N MET A 108 -28.65 17.21 -5.54
CA MET A 108 -27.46 16.43 -5.18
C MET A 108 -27.80 15.09 -4.53
N LYS A 109 -29.09 14.78 -4.40
CA LYS A 109 -29.53 13.48 -3.89
C LYS A 109 -28.89 12.34 -4.69
N ASP A 110 -28.28 11.39 -3.97
CA ASP A 110 -27.58 10.23 -4.51
C ASP A 110 -26.38 10.55 -5.42
N LYS A 111 -25.86 11.80 -5.37
CA LYS A 111 -24.66 12.23 -6.10
C LYS A 111 -23.50 12.48 -5.14
N GLY A 112 -22.30 12.21 -5.62
CA GLY A 112 -21.04 12.57 -4.95
C GLY A 112 -20.29 13.64 -5.72
N CYS A 113 -19.21 14.16 -5.14
CA CYS A 113 -18.34 15.16 -5.78
C CYS A 113 -17.89 14.71 -7.18
N PHE A 114 -17.54 13.43 -7.31
CA PHE A 114 -17.04 12.84 -8.56
C PHE A 114 -18.13 12.50 -9.58
N THR A 115 -19.42 12.71 -9.27
CA THR A 115 -20.49 12.59 -10.27
C THR A 115 -20.32 13.61 -11.41
N CYS A 116 -19.74 14.77 -11.09
CA CYS A 116 -19.50 15.85 -12.05
C CYS A 116 -18.01 16.23 -12.16
N HIS A 117 -17.23 16.08 -11.08
CA HIS A 117 -15.80 16.37 -11.10
C HIS A 117 -14.98 15.13 -11.51
N PRO A 118 -14.02 15.26 -12.44
CA PRO A 118 -13.13 14.16 -12.79
C PRO A 118 -12.35 13.69 -11.55
N ALA A 119 -12.39 12.38 -11.28
CA ALA A 119 -11.52 11.71 -10.32
C ALA A 119 -10.31 11.10 -11.03
N HIS A 120 -9.21 10.94 -10.30
CA HIS A 120 -8.14 10.02 -10.69
C HIS A 120 -8.46 8.62 -10.17
N ALA A 121 -8.07 7.58 -10.89
CA ALA A 121 -8.31 6.20 -10.46
C ALA A 121 -7.24 5.77 -9.44
N LEU A 122 -7.60 5.62 -8.16
CA LEU A 122 -6.73 4.97 -7.18
C LEU A 122 -7.33 3.62 -6.79
N MET A 123 -6.67 2.52 -7.14
CA MET A 123 -7.00 1.19 -6.62
C MET A 123 -6.13 0.92 -5.41
N ALA A 124 -6.74 0.66 -4.25
CA ALA A 124 -6.02 0.01 -3.16
C ALA A 124 -5.80 -1.45 -3.51
N HIS A 125 -4.63 -1.95 -3.12
CA HIS A 125 -4.52 -3.35 -2.72
C HIS A 125 -5.46 -3.55 -1.52
N LEU A 126 -6.47 -4.42 -1.67
CA LEU A 126 -7.64 -4.55 -0.79
C LEU A 126 -7.28 -4.54 0.71
N PRO A 127 -8.11 -3.93 1.57
CA PRO A 127 -8.00 -4.17 3.01
C PRO A 127 -8.24 -5.66 3.24
N VAL A 128 -7.25 -6.34 3.82
CA VAL A 128 -7.43 -7.70 4.33
C VAL A 128 -8.62 -7.64 5.29
N ALA A 129 -9.63 -8.48 5.07
CA ALA A 129 -10.67 -8.67 6.05
C ALA A 129 -9.99 -9.06 7.37
N VAL A 130 -9.95 -8.15 8.33
CA VAL A 130 -9.57 -8.49 9.69
C VAL A 130 -10.59 -9.50 10.18
N GLU A 131 -10.17 -10.76 10.33
CA GLU A 131 -10.97 -11.79 10.95
C GLU A 131 -11.41 -11.28 12.34
N GLY A 132 -12.70 -10.96 12.49
CA GLY A 132 -13.32 -10.67 13.79
C GLY A 132 -13.95 -9.29 14.00
N GLY A 133 -14.26 -8.50 12.98
CA GLY A 133 -15.06 -7.27 13.14
C GLY A 133 -16.55 -7.51 12.95
N ASP A 134 -17.32 -7.51 14.05
CA ASP A 134 -18.79 -7.59 14.02
C ASP A 134 -19.42 -6.42 13.24
N LYS A 135 -20.54 -6.74 12.57
CA LYS A 135 -21.37 -5.84 11.77
C LYS A 135 -22.09 -4.79 12.61
#